data_AF-A0A7J9EF65-F1
#
_entry.id   AF-A0A7J9EF65-F1
#
_cell.length_a   1.000
_cell.length_b   1.000
_cell.length_c   1.000
_cell.angle_alpha   90.00
_cell.angle_beta   90.00
_cell.angle_gamma   90.00
#
_symmetry.space_group_name_H-M   'P 1'
#
loop_
_entity.id
_entity.type
_entity.pdbx_description
1 polymer ?
#
loop_
_entity_poly.entity_id
_entity_poly.type
_entity_poly.pdbx_seq_one_letter_code
_entity_poly.pdbx_strand_id
1 'polypeptide(L)'
;MISPLGKACARMDLTAVHDILLKTGYKEEEGAENELSFQEWTQQVQDMLNTKKFGDIAFRDKDFKNAIDYYSKLVAMMSVPSGTVFVRRALSYLIIGQPELALRDAMQAQVCLPECPTAFYMQALALSKLGMETDAQDMLNDGASFEAKKQNGWRV
;
A
#
# COMPACT_ATOMS: atom_id res chain seq x y z
N MET A 1 -19.38 -10.22 0.01
CA MET A 1 -19.74 -8.81 -0.27
C MET A 1 -18.44 -8.07 -0.55
N ILE A 2 -18.28 -7.41 -1.71
CA ILE A 2 -17.05 -6.69 -2.04
C ILE A 2 -16.95 -5.44 -1.13
N SER A 3 -15.78 -5.23 -0.51
CA SER A 3 -15.56 -4.07 0.36
C SER A 3 -15.61 -2.74 -0.39
N PRO A 4 -15.67 -1.59 0.32
CA PRO A 4 -15.52 -0.29 -0.31
C PRO A 4 -14.24 -0.16 -1.14
N LEU A 5 -13.12 -0.74 -0.68
CA LEU A 5 -11.84 -0.71 -1.39
C LEU A 5 -11.92 -1.54 -2.68
N GLY A 6 -12.43 -2.77 -2.62
CA GLY A 6 -12.58 -3.62 -3.81
C GLY A 6 -13.51 -2.99 -4.85
N LYS A 7 -14.60 -2.33 -4.42
CA LYS A 7 -15.50 -1.59 -5.32
C LYS A 7 -14.82 -0.40 -5.99
N ALA A 8 -14.01 0.37 -5.25
CA ALA A 8 -13.25 1.47 -5.81
C ALA A 8 -12.22 0.96 -6.84
N CYS A 9 -11.55 -0.16 -6.54
CA CYS A 9 -10.57 -0.76 -7.44
C CYS A 9 -11.21 -1.31 -8.72
N ALA A 10 -12.35 -2.00 -8.62
CA ALA A 10 -13.10 -2.49 -9.78
C ALA A 10 -13.61 -1.36 -10.70
N ARG A 11 -13.80 -0.14 -10.16
CA ARG A 11 -14.18 1.05 -10.93
C ARG A 11 -12.99 1.87 -11.41
N MET A 12 -11.76 1.46 -11.07
CA MET A 12 -10.53 2.22 -11.26
C MET A 12 -10.58 3.64 -10.65
N ASP A 13 -11.33 3.82 -9.57
CA ASP A 13 -11.45 5.11 -8.88
C ASP A 13 -10.27 5.30 -7.94
N LEU A 14 -9.13 5.72 -8.49
CA LEU A 14 -7.89 5.94 -7.74
C LEU A 14 -8.04 7.01 -6.65
N THR A 15 -9.00 7.94 -6.78
CA THR A 15 -9.26 8.95 -5.75
C THR A 15 -9.96 8.33 -4.55
N ALA A 16 -10.99 7.52 -4.78
CA ALA A 16 -11.65 6.77 -3.71
C ALA A 16 -10.69 5.78 -3.04
N VAL A 17 -9.83 5.11 -3.81
CA VAL A 17 -8.78 4.23 -3.27
C VAL A 17 -7.85 5.01 -2.35
N HIS A 18 -7.35 6.17 -2.78
CA HIS A 18 -6.49 7.05 -1.96
C HIS A 18 -7.16 7.43 -0.64
N ASP A 19 -8.40 7.92 -0.69
CA ASP A 19 -9.16 8.32 0.50
C ASP A 19 -9.40 7.15 1.45
N ILE A 20 -9.60 5.94 0.93
CA ILE A 20 -9.74 4.72 1.74
C ILE A 20 -8.41 4.36 2.41
N LEU A 21 -7.29 4.37 1.67
CA LEU A 21 -5.97 4.06 2.22
C LEU A 21 -5.56 5.04 3.33
N LEU A 22 -5.93 6.32 3.22
CA LEU A 22 -5.72 7.28 4.31
C LEU A 22 -6.53 6.94 5.56
N LYS A 23 -7.69 6.30 5.44
CA LYS A 23 -8.53 5.92 6.58
C LYS A 23 -8.12 4.59 7.22
N THR A 24 -7.63 3.64 6.44
CA THR A 24 -7.22 2.32 6.92
C THR A 24 -5.77 2.29 7.39
N GLY A 25 -4.87 3.00 6.70
CA GLY A 25 -3.42 2.92 6.90
C GLY A 25 -2.86 3.52 8.19
N TYR A 26 -3.69 4.14 9.04
CA TYR A 26 -3.27 4.59 10.39
C TYR A 26 -3.59 3.59 11.49
N LYS A 27 -4.35 2.52 11.22
CA LYS A 27 -4.78 1.56 12.25
C LYS A 27 -3.96 0.27 12.30
N GLU A 28 -3.29 -0.09 11.21
CA GLU A 28 -2.53 -1.34 11.13
C GLU A 28 -1.07 -1.21 11.63
N GLU A 29 -0.56 0.03 11.79
CA GLU A 29 0.79 0.28 12.30
C GLU A 29 0.84 0.59 13.82
N GLU A 30 -0.30 0.91 14.46
CA GLU A 30 -0.40 1.22 15.91
C GLU A 30 0.08 0.07 16.84
N GLY A 31 0.22 -1.15 16.32
CA GLY A 31 0.74 -2.30 17.08
C GLY A 31 2.27 -2.43 17.11
N ALA A 32 3.00 -1.74 16.23
CA ALA A 32 4.46 -1.76 16.16
C ALA A 32 5.12 -0.50 16.75
N GLU A 33 4.33 0.54 17.03
CA GLU A 33 4.84 1.80 17.59
C GLU A 33 5.10 1.75 19.11
N ASN A 34 4.71 0.65 19.78
CA ASN A 34 4.59 0.61 21.23
C ASN A 34 5.77 -0.03 21.98
N GLU A 35 6.91 -0.25 21.34
CA GLU A 35 8.14 -0.59 22.06
C GLU A 35 9.36 -0.04 21.32
N LEU A 36 9.52 1.28 21.48
CA LEU A 36 10.71 2.00 21.03
C LEU A 36 11.94 1.48 21.79
N SER A 37 12.95 0.98 21.07
CA SER A 37 14.17 0.36 21.63
C SER A 37 15.40 1.27 21.45
N PHE A 38 16.47 0.99 22.20
CA PHE A 38 17.74 1.75 22.19
C PHE A 38 18.35 1.98 20.80
N GLN A 39 17.99 1.18 19.79
CA GLN A 39 18.41 1.36 18.39
C GLN A 39 17.88 2.64 17.74
N GLU A 40 16.79 3.22 18.24
CA GLU A 40 16.12 4.39 17.65
C GLU A 40 16.76 5.73 17.98
N TRP A 41 17.76 5.76 18.87
CA TRP A 41 18.54 6.95 19.17
C TRP A 41 19.64 7.25 18.15
N THR A 42 19.80 6.42 17.12
CA THR A 42 20.79 6.63 16.06
C THR A 42 20.28 7.62 15.01
N GLN A 43 21.18 8.44 14.47
CA GLN A 43 20.85 9.40 13.40
C GLN A 43 20.15 8.73 12.21
N GLN A 44 20.59 7.52 11.86
CA GLN A 44 20.00 6.74 10.78
C GLN A 44 18.52 6.43 11.02
N VAL A 45 18.13 6.06 12.24
CA VAL A 45 16.74 5.77 12.55
C VAL A 45 15.89 7.05 12.55
N GLN A 46 16.43 8.16 13.06
CA GLN A 46 15.75 9.46 12.94
C GLN A 46 15.52 9.87 11.48
N ASP A 47 16.52 9.67 10.63
CA ASP A 47 16.42 9.98 9.20
C ASP A 47 15.36 9.10 8.51
N MET A 48 15.26 7.82 8.87
CA MET A 48 14.21 6.92 8.38
C MET A 48 12.82 7.37 8.81
N LEU A 49 12.62 7.69 10.10
CA LEU A 49 11.33 8.15 10.63
C LEU A 49 10.90 9.47 9.99
N ASN A 50 11.83 10.42 9.84
CA ASN A 50 11.57 11.69 9.16
C ASN A 50 11.23 11.47 7.69
N THR A 51 11.96 10.61 6.98
CA THR A 51 11.70 10.29 5.57
C THR A 51 10.32 9.66 5.38
N LYS A 52 9.94 8.72 6.26
CA LYS A 52 8.58 8.15 6.29
C LYS A 52 7.53 9.22 6.49
N LYS A 53 7.70 10.07 7.51
CA LYS A 53 6.78 11.16 7.83
C LYS A 53 6.58 12.12 6.65
N PHE A 54 7.65 12.50 5.96
CA PHE A 54 7.55 13.37 4.79
C PHE A 54 6.84 12.68 3.61
N GLY A 55 7.12 11.39 3.38
CA GLY A 55 6.39 10.60 2.39
C GLY A 55 4.90 10.53 2.67
N ASP A 56 4.51 10.31 3.94
CA ASP A 56 3.12 10.24 4.35
C ASP A 56 2.38 11.58 4.25
N ILE A 57 3.06 12.69 4.57
CA ILE A 57 2.53 14.05 4.37
C ILE A 57 2.30 14.30 2.88
N ALA A 58 3.31 14.04 2.04
CA ALA A 58 3.19 14.23 0.59
C ALA A 58 2.08 13.36 -0.01
N PHE A 59 1.99 12.09 0.41
CA PHE A 59 0.93 11.18 -0.04
C PHE A 59 -0.45 11.70 0.36
N ARG A 60 -0.64 12.12 1.61
CA ARG A 60 -1.91 12.70 2.09
C ARG A 60 -2.29 13.96 1.33
N ASP A 61 -1.32 14.83 1.06
CA ASP A 61 -1.52 16.11 0.40
C ASP A 61 -1.61 15.96 -1.14
N LYS A 62 -1.66 14.72 -1.65
CA LYS A 62 -1.76 14.34 -3.07
C LYS A 62 -0.57 14.80 -3.91
N ASP A 63 0.55 15.08 -3.27
CA ASP A 63 1.83 15.33 -3.92
C ASP A 63 2.54 14.00 -4.21
N PHE A 64 2.00 13.27 -5.18
CA PHE A 64 2.41 11.89 -5.48
C PHE A 64 3.85 11.78 -5.96
N LYS A 65 4.40 12.82 -6.60
CA LYS A 65 5.81 12.82 -7.03
C LYS A 65 6.75 12.87 -5.83
N ASN A 66 6.52 13.80 -4.91
CA ASN A 66 7.34 13.86 -3.69
C ASN A 66 7.09 12.63 -2.79
N ALA A 67 5.86 12.11 -2.73
CA ALA A 67 5.58 10.87 -2.02
C ALA A 67 6.44 9.70 -2.55
N ILE A 68 6.53 9.54 -3.88
CA ILE A 68 7.39 8.54 -4.52
C ILE A 68 8.85 8.74 -4.14
N ASP A 69 9.36 9.97 -4.18
CA ASP A 69 10.76 10.28 -3.86
C ASP A 69 11.11 9.91 -2.41
N TYR A 70 10.26 10.30 -1.46
CA TYR A 70 10.46 9.96 -0.05
C TYR A 70 10.32 8.47 0.22
N TYR A 71 9.29 7.81 -0.32
CA TYR A 71 9.14 6.36 -0.15
C TYR A 71 10.28 5.58 -0.81
N SER A 72 10.83 6.06 -1.92
CA SER A 72 11.98 5.42 -2.56
C SER A 72 13.26 5.55 -1.75
N LYS A 73 13.49 6.73 -1.15
CA LYS A 73 14.57 6.90 -0.17
C LYS A 73 14.39 5.97 1.04
N LEU A 74 13.17 5.89 1.58
CA LEU A 74 12.86 5.04 2.73
C LEU A 74 13.11 3.55 2.43
N VAL A 75 12.66 3.07 1.27
CA VAL A 75 12.87 1.68 0.83
C VAL A 75 14.37 1.35 0.70
N ALA A 76 15.20 2.31 0.30
CA ALA A 76 16.65 2.11 0.23
C ALA A 76 17.34 2.09 1.61
N MET A 77 16.73 2.71 2.63
CA MET A 77 17.29 2.77 3.99
C MET A 77 16.81 1.62 4.89
N MET A 78 15.63 1.08 4.63
CA MET A 78 14.99 0.12 5.53
C MET A 78 15.59 -1.28 5.44
N SER A 79 15.97 -1.84 6.60
CA SER A 79 16.42 -3.23 6.71
C SER A 79 15.25 -4.22 6.58
N VAL A 80 14.08 -3.84 7.11
CA VAL A 80 12.85 -4.63 7.02
C VAL A 80 11.87 -3.91 6.10
N PRO A 81 11.41 -4.55 5.01
CA PRO A 81 10.47 -3.94 4.07
C PRO A 81 9.07 -3.76 4.69
N SER A 82 8.42 -2.62 4.40
CA SER A 82 7.04 -2.33 4.87
C SER A 82 6.03 -2.42 3.72
N GLY A 83 5.03 -3.29 3.86
CA GLY A 83 3.95 -3.43 2.89
C GLY A 83 3.15 -2.14 2.67
N THR A 84 2.93 -1.35 3.74
CA THR A 84 2.23 -0.06 3.65
C THR A 84 2.95 0.93 2.75
N VAL A 85 4.27 1.01 2.85
CA VAL A 85 5.11 1.90 2.03
C VAL A 85 4.99 1.52 0.56
N PHE A 86 5.08 0.22 0.25
CA PHE A 86 4.92 -0.26 -1.12
C PHE A 86 3.51 -0.01 -1.67
N VAL A 87 2.45 -0.22 -0.88
CA VAL A 87 1.07 0.09 -1.31
C VAL A 87 0.90 1.58 -1.64
N ARG A 88 1.36 2.48 -0.76
CA ARG A 88 1.22 3.93 -0.97
C ARG A 88 2.05 4.42 -2.16
N ARG A 89 3.25 3.88 -2.34
CA ARG A 89 4.09 4.19 -3.50
C ARG A 89 3.50 3.61 -4.80
N ALA A 90 2.95 2.40 -4.78
CA ALA A 90 2.23 1.80 -5.91
C ALA A 90 1.07 2.68 -6.37
N LEU A 91 0.22 3.14 -5.43
CA LEU A 91 -0.89 4.02 -5.79
C LEU A 91 -0.39 5.35 -6.36
N SER A 92 0.67 5.90 -5.78
CA SER A 92 1.29 7.14 -6.30
C SER A 92 1.76 6.95 -7.75
N TYR A 93 2.41 5.82 -8.07
CA TYR A 93 2.79 5.46 -9.44
C TYR A 93 1.58 5.32 -10.37
N LEU A 94 0.49 4.67 -9.94
CA LEU A 94 -0.75 4.57 -10.72
C LEU A 94 -1.31 5.94 -11.08
N ILE A 95 -1.31 6.88 -10.12
CA ILE A 95 -1.86 8.22 -10.32
C ILE A 95 -1.02 9.03 -11.30
N ILE A 96 0.31 8.91 -11.25
CA ILE A 96 1.19 9.60 -12.21
C ILE A 96 1.39 8.85 -13.54
N GLY A 97 0.66 7.75 -13.75
CA GLY A 97 0.67 7.02 -15.02
C GLY A 97 1.87 6.09 -15.24
N GLN A 98 2.41 5.50 -14.18
CA GLN A 98 3.53 4.54 -14.23
C GLN A 98 3.11 3.15 -13.74
N PRO A 99 2.21 2.45 -14.45
CA PRO A 99 1.58 1.22 -13.95
C PRO A 99 2.54 0.03 -13.82
N GLU A 100 3.63 -0.05 -14.58
CA GLU A 100 4.62 -1.11 -14.46
C GLU A 100 5.37 -1.04 -13.12
N LEU A 101 5.71 0.17 -12.69
CA LEU A 101 6.34 0.40 -11.39
C LEU A 101 5.34 0.15 -10.25
N ALA A 102 4.08 0.54 -10.46
CA ALA A 102 3.02 0.23 -9.51
C ALA A 102 2.82 -1.29 -9.32
N LEU A 103 2.83 -2.06 -10.40
CA LEU A 103 2.69 -3.52 -10.32
C LEU A 103 3.84 -4.15 -9.51
N ARG A 104 5.09 -3.71 -9.76
CA ARG A 104 6.26 -4.19 -9.01
C ARG A 104 6.11 -3.92 -7.50
N ASP A 105 5.69 -2.71 -7.14
CA ASP A 105 5.46 -2.36 -5.74
C ASP A 105 4.28 -3.14 -5.14
N ALA A 106 3.20 -3.35 -5.89
CA ALA A 106 2.05 -4.12 -5.43
C ALA A 106 2.40 -5.60 -5.19
N MET A 107 3.26 -6.19 -6.02
CA MET A 107 3.82 -7.54 -5.79
C MET A 107 4.74 -7.56 -4.57
N GLN A 108 5.58 -6.55 -4.38
CA GLN A 108 6.43 -6.46 -3.20
C GLN A 108 5.61 -6.30 -1.90
N ALA A 109 4.53 -5.52 -1.95
CA ALA A 109 3.57 -5.40 -0.85
C ALA A 109 2.94 -6.75 -0.49
N GLN A 110 2.61 -7.59 -1.48
CA GLN A 110 2.10 -8.94 -1.25
C GLN A 110 3.15 -9.84 -0.58
N VAL A 111 4.42 -9.75 -0.97
CA VAL A 111 5.52 -10.48 -0.31
C VAL A 111 5.63 -10.08 1.16
N CYS A 112 5.51 -8.78 1.47
CA CYS A 112 5.53 -8.29 2.85
C CYS A 112 4.27 -8.66 3.65
N LEU A 113 3.11 -8.70 2.99
CA LEU A 113 1.81 -8.94 3.61
C LEU A 113 1.01 -9.98 2.81
N PRO A 114 1.36 -11.29 2.89
CA PRO A 114 0.80 -12.32 2.01
C PRO A 114 -0.71 -12.49 2.09
N GLU A 115 -1.32 -12.12 3.21
CA GLU A 115 -2.75 -12.25 3.46
C GLU A 115 -3.50 -10.91 3.39
N CYS A 116 -2.85 -9.83 2.90
CA CYS A 116 -3.48 -8.51 2.83
C CYS A 116 -4.22 -8.32 1.50
N PRO A 117 -5.57 -8.15 1.53
CA PRO A 117 -6.36 -7.90 0.33
C PRO A 117 -5.92 -6.69 -0.49
N THR A 118 -5.40 -5.66 0.19
CA THR A 118 -4.97 -4.41 -0.42
C THR A 118 -3.89 -4.62 -1.47
N ALA A 119 -2.96 -5.57 -1.25
CA ALA A 119 -1.89 -5.86 -2.19
C ALA A 119 -2.45 -6.42 -3.51
N PHE A 120 -3.38 -7.37 -3.44
CA PHE A 120 -4.08 -7.92 -4.62
C PHE A 120 -4.87 -6.84 -5.36
N TYR A 121 -5.59 -5.99 -4.63
CA TYR A 121 -6.31 -4.87 -5.25
C TYR A 121 -5.40 -3.87 -5.96
N MET A 122 -4.19 -3.61 -5.44
CA MET A 122 -3.22 -2.75 -6.13
C MET A 122 -2.67 -3.43 -7.39
N GLN A 123 -2.44 -4.74 -7.37
CA GLN A 123 -2.04 -5.49 -8.58
C GLN A 123 -3.14 -5.43 -9.63
N ALA A 124 -4.41 -5.61 -9.24
CA ALA A 124 -5.55 -5.48 -10.16
C ALA A 124 -5.60 -4.11 -10.85
N LEU A 125 -5.42 -3.02 -10.09
CA LEU A 125 -5.39 -1.67 -10.65
C LEU A 125 -4.25 -1.49 -11.66
N ALA A 126 -3.06 -1.99 -11.34
CA ALA A 126 -1.90 -1.90 -12.21
C ALA A 126 -2.06 -2.72 -13.49
N LEU A 127 -2.50 -3.98 -13.37
CA LEU A 127 -2.79 -4.86 -14.50
C LEU A 127 -3.88 -4.30 -15.41
N SER A 128 -4.93 -3.71 -14.84
CA SER A 128 -5.98 -3.05 -15.61
C SER A 128 -5.44 -1.84 -16.39
N LYS A 129 -4.55 -1.04 -15.80
CA LYS A 129 -3.87 0.06 -16.51
C LYS A 129 -2.92 -0.43 -17.62
N LEU A 130 -2.41 -1.66 -17.52
CA LEU A 130 -1.56 -2.31 -18.52
C LEU A 130 -2.35 -3.01 -19.64
N GLY A 131 -3.68 -3.04 -19.57
CA GLY A 131 -4.53 -3.76 -20.54
C GLY A 131 -4.48 -5.29 -20.36
N MET A 132 -4.23 -5.75 -19.13
CA MET A 132 -4.23 -7.16 -18.75
C MET A 132 -5.51 -7.47 -17.97
N GLU A 133 -6.68 -7.38 -18.62
CA GLU A 133 -7.98 -7.38 -17.93
C GLU A 133 -8.29 -8.70 -17.22
N THR A 134 -7.90 -9.84 -17.80
CA THR A 134 -8.11 -11.16 -17.18
C THR A 134 -7.35 -11.26 -15.86
N ASP A 135 -6.05 -10.95 -15.87
CA ASP A 135 -5.21 -11.00 -14.68
C ASP A 135 -5.69 -9.97 -13.63
N ALA A 136 -6.14 -8.80 -14.08
CA ALA A 136 -6.73 -7.80 -13.19
C ALA A 136 -7.99 -8.31 -12.49
N GLN A 137 -8.86 -8.99 -13.23
CA GLN A 137 -10.09 -9.56 -12.67
C GLN A 137 -9.80 -10.71 -11.69
N ASP A 138 -8.80 -11.53 -11.97
CA ASP A 138 -8.35 -12.58 -11.05
C ASP A 138 -7.81 -11.97 -9.75
N MET A 139 -7.00 -10.92 -9.82
CA MET A 139 -6.52 -10.20 -8.63
C MET A 139 -7.64 -9.52 -7.83
N LEU A 140 -8.70 -9.01 -8.47
CA LEU A 140 -9.89 -8.52 -7.76
C LEU A 140 -10.61 -9.66 -7.00
N ASN A 141 -10.70 -10.84 -7.61
CA ASN A 141 -11.34 -12.01 -7.00
C ASN A 141 -10.54 -12.53 -5.81
N ASP A 142 -9.21 -12.56 -5.93
CA ASP A 142 -8.31 -12.94 -4.84
C ASP A 142 -8.42 -11.97 -3.67
N GLY A 143 -8.35 -10.65 -3.91
CA GLY A 143 -8.54 -9.63 -2.88
C GLY A 143 -9.87 -9.78 -2.13
N ALA A 144 -10.96 -9.98 -2.86
CA ALA A 144 -12.28 -10.20 -2.25
C ALA A 144 -12.35 -11.49 -1.43
N SER A 145 -11.67 -12.55 -1.87
CA SER A 145 -11.60 -13.83 -1.16
C SER A 145 -10.83 -13.72 0.15
N PHE A 146 -9.71 -12.98 0.19
CA PHE A 146 -8.96 -12.72 1.42
C PHE A 146 -9.76 -11.87 2.42
N GLU A 147 -10.52 -10.86 1.96
CA GLU A 147 -11.41 -10.10 2.85
C GLU A 147 -12.49 -10.98 3.49
N ALA A 148 -13.09 -11.88 2.71
CA ALA A 148 -14.10 -12.81 3.21
C ALA A 148 -13.52 -13.76 4.27
N LYS A 149 -12.30 -14.27 4.06
CA LYS A 149 -11.59 -15.10 5.05
C LYS A 149 -11.32 -14.34 6.35
N LYS A 150 -10.81 -13.10 6.26
CA LYS A 150 -10.54 -12.24 7.44
C LYS A 150 -11.80 -11.97 8.27
N GLN A 151 -12.95 -11.75 7.63
CA GLN A 151 -14.22 -11.53 8.32
C GLN A 151 -14.77 -12.78 9.03
N ASN A 152 -14.48 -13.96 8.49
CA ASN A 152 -14.92 -15.23 9.08
C ASN A 152 -14.02 -15.69 10.23
N GLY A 153 -12.72 -15.35 10.21
CA GLY A 153 -11.78 -15.65 11.30
C GLY A 153 -12.08 -14.91 12.61
N TRP A 154 -12.76 -13.75 12.56
CA TRP A 154 -13.18 -12.99 13.74
C TRP A 154 -14.47 -13.46 14.39
N ARG A 155 -15.16 -14.45 13.80
CA ARG A 155 -16.47 -14.96 14.28
C ARG A 155 -16.35 -16.28 15.07
N VAL A 156 -15.16 -16.63 15.56
CA VAL A 156 -14.91 -17.83 16.38
C VAL A 156 -14.57 -17.43 17.80
#